data_AF-A0A4Y7TEK4-F1
#
_entry.id   AF-A0A4Y7TEK4-F1
#
_cell.length_a   1.000
_cell.length_b   1.000
_cell.length_c   1.000
_cell.angle_alpha   90.00
_cell.angle_beta   90.00
_cell.angle_gamma   90.00
#
_symmetry.space_group_name_H-M   'P 1'
#
loop_
_entity.id
_entity.type
_entity.pdbx_description
1 polymer ?
#
loop_
_entity_poly.entity_id
_entity_poly.type
_entity_poly.pdbx_seq_one_letter_code
_entity_poly.pdbx_strand_id
1 'polypeptide(L)'
;MSRPSYLSREEPYEALCHHFNVSPPPATTDATIPTTFTMTATRDAHMPTHVLAAVPSGNPDAAPVMLPIDSTLYDAGFRVDINIPAAPPGSTAPIPHTVDGTLVVTLPVLPITVPDTFTLPLLLLYGLGLETHPNLLTWRLLPSQVIEEFPNAATMALILSRARQDQFDRIFRFNQGLWRNILSLGLKDVHTVELVQTAWNVTAESRKIRMRPSTMSRQ
;
A
#
# COMPACT_ATOMS: atom_id res chain seq x y z
N MET A 1 -10.66 -12.81 20.46
CA MET A 1 -9.97 -13.66 19.46
C MET A 1 -9.42 -12.74 18.40
N SER A 2 -8.09 -12.70 18.20
CA SER A 2 -7.48 -11.88 17.13
C SER A 2 -7.81 -12.52 15.78
N ARG A 3 -8.40 -11.75 14.86
CA ARG A 3 -8.70 -12.23 13.51
C ARG A 3 -7.37 -12.50 12.79
N PRO A 4 -7.18 -13.66 12.13
CA PRO A 4 -5.96 -13.90 11.38
C PRO A 4 -5.79 -12.85 10.28
N SER A 5 -4.57 -12.32 10.15
CA SER A 5 -4.22 -11.30 9.15
C SER A 5 -4.36 -11.84 7.73
N TYR A 6 -5.04 -11.09 6.86
CA TYR A 6 -5.19 -11.44 5.44
C TYR A 6 -3.87 -11.34 4.69
N LEU A 7 -3.02 -10.39 5.09
CA LEU A 7 -1.72 -10.15 4.48
C LEU A 7 -0.74 -11.34 4.61
N SER A 8 -1.04 -12.30 5.50
CA SER A 8 -0.27 -13.54 5.65
C SER A 8 -0.45 -14.54 4.49
N ARG A 9 -1.51 -14.40 3.69
CA ARG A 9 -1.88 -15.35 2.63
C ARG A 9 -2.20 -14.69 1.29
N GLU A 10 -2.57 -13.41 1.33
CA GLU A 10 -3.07 -12.66 0.18
C GLU A 10 -2.08 -11.55 -0.21
N GLU A 11 -2.16 -11.08 -1.46
CA GLU A 11 -1.45 -9.87 -1.86
C GLU A 11 -2.09 -8.62 -1.23
N PRO A 12 -1.34 -7.52 -1.03
CA PRO A 12 -1.84 -6.36 -0.30
C PRO A 12 -3.16 -5.78 -0.81
N TYR A 13 -3.38 -5.80 -2.14
CA TYR A 13 -4.62 -5.30 -2.73
C TYR A 13 -5.83 -6.20 -2.44
N GLU A 14 -5.64 -7.52 -2.50
CA GLU A 14 -6.67 -8.51 -2.17
C GLU A 14 -7.04 -8.42 -0.68
N ALA A 15 -6.03 -8.38 0.18
CA ALA A 15 -6.21 -8.23 1.63
C ALA A 15 -6.98 -6.95 1.97
N LEU A 16 -6.68 -5.83 1.29
CA LEU A 16 -7.39 -4.56 1.47
C LEU A 16 -8.87 -4.71 1.10
N CYS A 17 -9.17 -5.29 -0.06
CA CYS A 17 -10.54 -5.54 -0.49
C CYS A 17 -11.29 -6.46 0.47
N HIS A 18 -10.62 -7.51 0.98
CA HIS A 18 -11.20 -8.47 1.92
C HIS A 18 -11.53 -7.84 3.29
N HIS A 19 -10.69 -6.94 3.81
CA HIS A 19 -11.02 -6.18 5.03
C HIS A 19 -12.33 -5.40 4.89
N PHE A 20 -12.54 -4.80 3.72
CA PHE A 20 -13.76 -4.06 3.35
C PHE A 20 -14.90 -4.93 2.81
N ASN A 21 -14.75 -6.25 2.81
CA ASN A 21 -15.76 -7.20 2.33
C ASN A 21 -16.27 -6.88 0.92
N VAL A 22 -15.34 -6.47 0.06
CA VAL A 22 -15.56 -6.27 -1.38
C VAL A 22 -14.60 -7.17 -2.17
N SER A 23 -15.00 -7.54 -3.37
CA SER A 23 -14.12 -8.24 -4.31
C SER A 23 -13.22 -7.23 -5.04
N PRO A 24 -11.95 -7.57 -5.32
CA PRO A 24 -11.11 -6.74 -6.18
C PRO A 24 -11.77 -6.56 -7.54
N PRO A 25 -12.01 -5.31 -8.00
CA PRO A 25 -12.52 -5.07 -9.34
C PRO A 25 -11.52 -5.54 -10.41
N PRO A 26 -12.02 -5.88 -11.61
CA PRO A 26 -11.14 -6.13 -12.75
C PRO A 26 -10.30 -4.89 -13.06
N ALA A 27 -9.11 -5.10 -13.62
CA ALA A 27 -8.24 -4.00 -14.00
C ALA A 27 -8.95 -3.08 -15.02
N THR A 28 -9.01 -1.79 -14.69
CA THR A 28 -9.53 -0.77 -15.58
C THR A 28 -8.57 -0.59 -16.77
N THR A 29 -9.11 -0.50 -17.98
CA THR A 29 -8.33 -0.13 -19.18
C THR A 29 -8.52 1.34 -19.55
N ASP A 30 -9.56 1.97 -19.02
CA ASP A 30 -9.87 3.38 -19.21
C ASP A 30 -9.12 4.24 -18.20
N ALA A 31 -8.54 5.35 -18.68
CA ALA A 31 -7.89 6.37 -17.85
C ALA A 31 -8.91 7.34 -17.24
N THR A 32 -10.17 7.35 -17.70
CA THR A 32 -11.19 8.22 -17.13
C THR A 32 -11.53 7.82 -15.69
N ILE A 33 -11.60 8.82 -14.81
CA ILE A 33 -11.97 8.62 -13.41
C ILE A 33 -13.47 8.94 -13.28
N PRO A 34 -14.32 7.94 -12.97
CA PRO A 34 -15.74 8.17 -12.77
C PRO A 34 -15.99 8.90 -11.44
N THR A 35 -17.16 9.51 -11.28
CA THR A 35 -17.56 10.16 -10.01
C THR A 35 -18.00 9.13 -8.95
N THR A 36 -18.47 7.97 -9.40
CA THR A 36 -18.91 6.86 -8.54
C THR A 36 -18.38 5.54 -9.10
N PHE A 37 -18.08 4.59 -8.22
CA PHE A 37 -17.60 3.27 -8.62
C PHE A 37 -18.37 2.18 -7.87
N THR A 38 -18.75 1.13 -8.59
CA THR A 38 -19.52 0.01 -8.04
C THR A 38 -18.58 -1.14 -7.77
N MET A 39 -18.53 -1.58 -6.51
CA MET A 39 -17.77 -2.77 -6.10
C MET A 39 -18.72 -3.90 -5.74
N THR A 40 -18.34 -5.13 -6.08
CA THR A 40 -19.07 -6.32 -5.63
C THR A 40 -18.81 -6.55 -4.15
N ALA A 41 -19.86 -6.55 -3.33
CA ALA A 41 -19.77 -6.84 -1.92
C ALA A 41 -19.84 -8.35 -1.68
N THR A 42 -18.96 -8.88 -0.82
CA THR A 42 -18.95 -10.30 -0.44
C THR A 42 -19.87 -10.58 0.74
N ARG A 43 -20.12 -9.58 1.59
CA ARG A 43 -21.11 -9.59 2.68
C ARG A 43 -21.38 -8.18 3.18
N ASP A 44 -22.53 -7.98 3.80
CA ASP A 44 -22.92 -6.70 4.41
C ASP A 44 -22.28 -6.54 5.80
N ALA A 45 -21.00 -6.17 5.82
CA ALA A 45 -20.26 -5.83 7.04
C ALA A 45 -19.04 -4.96 6.68
N HIS A 46 -18.67 -3.99 7.52
CA HIS A 46 -17.47 -3.14 7.33
C HIS A 46 -17.32 -2.60 5.89
N MET A 47 -18.39 -2.02 5.35
CA MET A 47 -18.37 -1.48 3.99
C MET A 47 -17.41 -0.29 3.88
N PRO A 48 -16.68 -0.17 2.77
CA PRO A 48 -15.91 1.02 2.49
C PRO A 48 -16.86 2.21 2.31
N THR A 49 -16.36 3.41 2.57
CA THR A 49 -17.13 4.65 2.41
C THR A 49 -16.85 5.32 1.06
N HIS A 50 -15.63 5.15 0.54
CA HIS A 50 -15.15 5.78 -0.67
C HIS A 50 -14.23 4.82 -1.44
N VAL A 51 -13.97 5.15 -2.70
CA VAL A 51 -12.95 4.51 -3.53
C VAL A 51 -11.90 5.56 -3.89
N LEU A 52 -10.63 5.29 -3.61
CA LEU A 52 -9.54 6.08 -4.17
C LEU A 52 -9.28 5.62 -5.60
N ALA A 53 -9.32 6.53 -6.56
CA ALA A 53 -8.81 6.31 -7.91
C ALA A 53 -7.36 6.78 -7.96
N ALA A 54 -6.42 5.87 -7.70
CA ALA A 54 -5.01 6.18 -7.60
C ALA A 54 -4.31 6.13 -8.97
N VAL A 55 -3.73 7.27 -9.38
CA VAL A 55 -2.92 7.39 -10.59
C VAL A 55 -1.45 7.66 -10.22
N PRO A 56 -0.48 7.10 -10.96
CA PRO A 56 0.94 7.32 -10.70
C PRO A 56 1.35 8.74 -11.14
N SER A 57 2.10 9.44 -10.28
CA SER A 57 2.51 10.84 -10.51
C SER A 57 3.35 11.06 -11.78
N GLY A 58 3.98 10.02 -12.31
CA GLY A 58 4.79 10.07 -13.52
C GLY A 58 4.04 9.70 -14.81
N ASN A 59 2.79 9.25 -14.71
CA ASN A 59 1.99 8.86 -15.87
C ASN A 59 0.49 9.09 -15.57
N PRO A 60 -0.02 10.31 -15.76
CA PRO A 60 -1.41 10.65 -15.46
C PRO A 60 -2.41 9.94 -16.40
N ASP A 61 -1.96 9.47 -17.56
CA ASP A 61 -2.77 8.74 -18.52
C ASP A 61 -2.85 7.23 -18.22
N ALA A 62 -2.19 6.77 -17.14
CA ALA A 62 -2.32 5.39 -16.69
C ALA A 62 -3.71 5.13 -16.12
N ALA A 63 -4.25 3.94 -16.41
CA ALA A 63 -5.50 3.51 -15.81
C ALA A 63 -5.41 3.54 -14.26
N PRO A 64 -6.40 4.14 -13.57
CA PRO A 64 -6.37 4.26 -12.12
C PRO A 64 -6.56 2.92 -11.44
N VAL A 65 -5.86 2.73 -10.32
CA VAL A 65 -6.10 1.62 -9.39
C VAL A 65 -7.21 2.04 -8.42
N MET A 66 -8.30 1.28 -8.39
CA MET A 66 -9.47 1.57 -7.55
C MET A 66 -9.32 0.90 -6.18
N LEU A 67 -9.15 1.68 -5.12
CA LEU A 67 -8.83 1.18 -3.77
C LEU A 67 -9.94 1.53 -2.76
N PRO A 68 -10.57 0.55 -2.09
CA PRO A 68 -11.58 0.83 -1.09
C PRO A 68 -10.95 1.46 0.15
N ILE A 69 -11.61 2.47 0.72
CA ILE A 69 -11.22 3.10 1.98
C ILE A 69 -12.42 3.42 2.87
N ASP A 70 -12.14 3.52 4.18
CA ASP A 70 -12.98 4.23 5.12
C ASP A 70 -12.39 5.62 5.34
N SER A 71 -13.19 6.66 5.14
CA SER A 71 -12.78 8.06 5.27
C SER A 71 -12.35 8.42 6.69
N THR A 72 -13.04 7.88 7.70
CA THR A 72 -12.70 8.12 9.11
C THR A 72 -11.37 7.46 9.47
N LEU A 73 -11.15 6.23 8.98
CA LEU A 73 -9.85 5.55 9.16
C LEU A 73 -8.73 6.26 8.39
N TYR A 74 -9.03 6.79 7.20
CA TYR A 74 -8.06 7.55 6.40
C TYR A 74 -7.63 8.82 7.13
N ASP A 75 -8.58 9.61 7.61
CA ASP A 75 -8.32 10.85 8.37
C ASP A 75 -7.55 10.55 9.67
N ALA A 76 -7.80 9.41 10.31
CA ALA A 76 -7.04 8.97 11.47
C ALA A 76 -5.60 8.56 11.13
N GLY A 77 -5.39 7.96 9.95
CA GLY A 77 -4.13 7.35 9.52
C GLY A 77 -3.16 8.27 8.78
N PHE A 78 -3.68 9.24 8.03
CA PHE A 78 -2.92 10.07 7.09
C PHE A 78 -3.07 11.56 7.40
N ARG A 79 -2.04 12.34 7.03
CA ARG A 79 -2.03 13.80 7.22
C ARG A 79 -2.56 14.56 6.03
N VAL A 80 -2.40 14.01 4.83
CA VAL A 80 -2.87 14.65 3.61
C VAL A 80 -4.38 14.53 3.55
N ASP A 81 -5.05 15.67 3.45
CA ASP A 81 -6.48 15.73 3.16
C ASP A 81 -6.69 15.42 1.67
N ILE A 82 -7.58 14.47 1.40
CA ILE A 82 -7.98 14.07 0.05
C ILE A 82 -9.30 14.72 -0.39
N ASN A 83 -9.71 15.79 0.30
CA ASN A 83 -10.94 16.55 0.08
C ASN A 83 -12.17 15.65 0.06
N ILE A 84 -12.32 14.82 1.10
CA ILE A 84 -13.49 13.95 1.25
C ILE A 84 -14.73 14.83 1.40
N PRO A 85 -15.72 14.75 0.49
CA PRO A 85 -16.92 15.55 0.61
C PRO A 85 -17.68 15.12 1.88
N ALA A 86 -18.12 16.10 2.67
CA ALA A 86 -18.89 15.84 3.87
C ALA A 86 -20.15 15.01 3.52
N ALA A 87 -20.35 13.91 4.24
CA ALA A 87 -21.56 13.11 4.08
C ALA A 87 -22.80 13.97 4.41
N PRO A 88 -23.89 13.85 3.64
CA PRO A 88 -25.13 14.54 3.97
C PRO A 88 -25.58 14.21 5.41
N PRO A 89 -26.14 15.18 6.16
CA PRO A 89 -26.66 14.93 7.49
C PRO A 89 -27.67 13.78 7.50
N GLY A 90 -27.44 12.77 8.34
CA GLY A 90 -28.30 11.57 8.41
C GLY A 90 -27.94 10.45 7.44
N SER A 91 -26.90 10.61 6.61
CA SER A 91 -26.38 9.51 5.79
C SER A 91 -25.78 8.42 6.67
N THR A 92 -26.31 7.20 6.55
CA THR A 92 -25.65 6.00 7.07
C THR A 92 -24.49 5.60 6.16
N ALA A 93 -23.62 4.70 6.62
CA ALA A 93 -22.61 4.06 5.77
C ALA A 93 -23.26 3.51 4.48
N PRO A 94 -22.52 3.41 3.35
CA PRO A 94 -23.06 2.89 2.10
C PRO A 94 -23.65 1.50 2.31
N ILE A 95 -24.94 1.35 1.98
CA ILE A 95 -25.68 0.10 2.18
C ILE A 95 -25.55 -0.71 0.88
N PRO A 96 -25.05 -1.95 0.95
CA PRO A 96 -25.04 -2.85 -0.19
C PRO A 96 -26.45 -3.11 -0.68
N HIS A 97 -26.62 -3.16 -2.00
CA HIS A 97 -27.89 -3.48 -2.65
C HIS A 97 -27.66 -4.52 -3.74
N THR A 98 -28.73 -5.24 -4.11
CA THR A 98 -28.63 -6.31 -5.10
C THR A 98 -28.90 -5.77 -6.50
N VAL A 99 -27.98 -6.01 -7.44
CA VAL A 99 -28.14 -5.75 -8.88
C VAL A 99 -27.94 -7.06 -9.61
N ASP A 100 -28.93 -7.50 -10.38
CA ASP A 100 -28.91 -8.76 -11.15
C ASP A 100 -28.49 -9.99 -10.31
N GLY A 101 -28.97 -10.05 -9.06
CA GLY A 101 -28.64 -11.14 -8.12
C GLY A 101 -27.26 -11.04 -7.46
N THR A 102 -26.47 -10.02 -7.78
CA THR A 102 -25.16 -9.75 -7.17
C THR A 102 -25.27 -8.65 -6.13
N LEU A 103 -24.71 -8.87 -4.94
CA LEU A 103 -24.62 -7.83 -3.91
C LEU A 103 -23.53 -6.84 -4.28
N VAL A 104 -23.87 -5.56 -4.41
CA VAL A 104 -22.94 -4.50 -4.81
C VAL A 104 -23.06 -3.29 -3.89
N VAL A 105 -22.02 -2.47 -3.85
CA VAL A 105 -22.03 -1.17 -3.18
C VAL A 105 -21.51 -0.11 -4.16
N THR A 106 -22.25 0.99 -4.30
CA THR A 106 -21.86 2.13 -5.14
C THR A 106 -21.29 3.22 -4.26
N LEU A 107 -20.07 3.65 -4.57
CA LEU A 107 -19.26 4.49 -3.70
C LEU A 107 -18.80 5.75 -4.43
N PRO A 108 -18.72 6.90 -3.77
CA PRO A 108 -18.05 8.08 -4.31
C PRO A 108 -16.57 7.78 -4.57
N VAL A 109 -16.05 8.32 -5.67
CA VAL A 109 -14.65 8.16 -6.09
C VAL A 109 -13.88 9.44 -5.79
N LEU A 110 -12.70 9.28 -5.18
CA LEU A 110 -11.77 10.36 -4.89
C LEU A 110 -10.50 10.17 -5.74
N PRO A 111 -10.21 11.07 -6.69
CA PRO A 111 -8.98 11.00 -7.47
C PRO A 111 -7.78 11.34 -6.58
N ILE A 112 -6.72 10.53 -6.67
CA ILE A 112 -5.47 10.79 -5.96
C ILE A 112 -4.27 10.50 -6.85
N THR A 113 -3.28 11.38 -6.81
CA THR A 113 -1.98 11.15 -7.47
C THR A 113 -0.98 10.67 -6.44
N VAL A 114 -0.32 9.54 -6.71
CA VAL A 114 0.67 8.95 -5.80
C VAL A 114 1.99 8.62 -6.51
N PRO A 115 3.12 8.64 -5.79
CA PRO A 115 4.41 8.25 -6.36
C PRO A 115 4.48 6.83 -6.94
N ASP A 116 3.79 5.87 -6.32
CA ASP A 116 3.79 4.46 -6.72
C ASP A 116 2.44 3.79 -6.39
N THR A 117 1.67 3.39 -7.39
CA THR A 117 0.35 2.77 -7.15
C THR A 117 0.44 1.34 -6.63
N PHE A 118 1.55 0.64 -6.88
CA PHE A 118 1.73 -0.77 -6.52
C PHE A 118 1.87 -0.99 -5.01
N THR A 119 2.56 -0.08 -4.31
CA THR A 119 2.78 -0.15 -2.85
C THR A 119 1.69 0.52 -2.04
N LEU A 120 0.79 1.27 -2.68
CA LEU A 120 -0.29 1.98 -2.01
C LEU A 120 -1.25 1.06 -1.22
N PRO A 121 -1.69 -0.12 -1.71
CA PRO A 121 -2.56 -0.99 -0.93
C PRO A 121 -1.91 -1.46 0.38
N LEU A 122 -0.61 -1.77 0.36
CA LEU A 122 0.13 -2.13 1.57
C LEU A 122 0.17 -0.95 2.55
N LEU A 123 0.43 0.26 2.06
CA LEU A 123 0.40 1.45 2.89
C LEU A 123 -0.98 1.70 3.51
N LEU A 124 -2.06 1.52 2.74
CA LEU A 124 -3.43 1.66 3.23
C LEU A 124 -3.77 0.63 4.30
N LEU A 125 -3.33 -0.63 4.16
CA LEU A 125 -3.55 -1.65 5.20
C LEU A 125 -3.03 -1.21 6.58
N TYR A 126 -1.81 -0.68 6.65
CA TYR A 126 -1.24 -0.21 7.91
C TYR A 126 -1.77 1.17 8.32
N GLY A 127 -1.91 2.10 7.37
CA GLY A 127 -2.37 3.46 7.65
C GLY A 127 -3.81 3.52 8.14
N LEU A 128 -4.69 2.66 7.62
CA LEU A 128 -6.08 2.56 8.07
C LEU A 128 -6.23 1.72 9.35
N GLY A 129 -5.14 1.15 9.89
CA GLY A 129 -5.18 0.27 11.06
C GLY A 129 -5.82 -1.11 10.81
N LEU A 130 -5.93 -1.53 9.55
CA LEU A 130 -6.48 -2.84 9.16
C LEU A 130 -5.46 -3.97 9.37
N GLU A 131 -4.17 -3.65 9.24
CA GLU A 131 -3.06 -4.52 9.61
C GLU A 131 -2.19 -3.87 10.67
N THR A 132 -1.94 -4.60 11.75
CA THR A 132 -1.20 -4.10 12.92
C THR A 132 0.00 -4.96 13.27
N HIS A 133 0.33 -5.95 12.43
CA HIS A 133 1.39 -6.92 12.69
C HIS A 133 2.71 -6.47 12.03
N PRO A 134 3.63 -5.80 12.76
CA PRO A 134 4.85 -5.24 12.15
C PRO A 134 5.73 -6.30 11.49
N ASN A 135 5.74 -7.53 11.99
CA ASN A 135 6.52 -8.62 11.41
C ASN A 135 6.11 -8.94 9.95
N LEU A 136 4.82 -8.83 9.62
CA LEU A 136 4.35 -9.04 8.25
C LEU A 136 4.83 -7.94 7.32
N LEU A 137 4.89 -6.69 7.82
CA LEU A 137 5.49 -5.58 7.07
C LEU A 137 6.97 -5.83 6.82
N THR A 138 7.72 -6.19 7.85
CA THR A 138 9.16 -6.45 7.73
C THR A 138 9.46 -7.52 6.68
N TRP A 139 8.73 -8.63 6.70
CA TRP A 139 8.90 -9.72 5.72
C TRP A 139 8.55 -9.33 4.28
N ARG A 140 7.71 -8.31 4.08
CA ARG A 140 7.42 -7.76 2.74
C ARG A 140 8.51 -6.80 2.26
N LEU A 141 9.23 -6.14 3.18
CA LEU A 141 10.25 -5.14 2.86
C LEU A 141 11.63 -5.75 2.59
N LEU A 142 12.00 -6.80 3.33
CA LEU A 142 13.34 -7.37 3.30
C LEU A 142 13.30 -8.91 3.30
N PRO A 143 14.27 -9.58 2.65
CA PRO A 143 14.45 -11.02 2.75
C PRO A 143 14.76 -11.46 4.19
N SER A 144 14.36 -12.68 4.57
CA SER A 144 14.59 -13.21 5.93
C SER A 144 16.07 -13.19 6.33
N GLN A 145 16.98 -13.53 5.40
CA GLN A 145 18.43 -13.52 5.67
C GLN A 145 18.97 -12.12 6.00
N VAL A 146 18.29 -11.07 5.52
CA VAL A 146 18.64 -9.69 5.86
C VAL A 146 18.07 -9.33 7.22
N ILE A 147 16.86 -9.80 7.54
CA ILE A 147 16.17 -9.52 8.81
C ILE A 147 16.87 -10.19 10.00
N GLU A 148 17.44 -11.38 9.80
CA GLU A 148 18.18 -12.13 10.84
C GLU A 148 19.38 -11.35 11.42
N GLU A 149 19.93 -10.39 10.67
CA GLU A 149 21.06 -9.56 11.11
C GLU A 149 20.64 -8.30 11.89
N PHE A 150 19.35 -8.08 12.10
CA PHE A 150 18.87 -6.94 12.87
C PHE A 150 19.42 -6.98 14.32
N PRO A 151 19.89 -5.85 14.89
CA PRO A 151 19.81 -4.47 14.39
C PRO A 151 21.05 -3.97 13.62
N ASN A 152 21.94 -4.84 13.16
CA ASN A 152 23.18 -4.43 12.48
C ASN A 152 22.93 -4.02 11.02
N ALA A 153 22.50 -2.77 10.83
CA ALA A 153 22.17 -2.22 9.51
C ALA A 153 23.31 -2.32 8.47
N ALA A 154 24.57 -2.26 8.91
CA ALA A 154 25.72 -2.41 8.02
C ALA A 154 25.83 -3.83 7.46
N THR A 155 25.65 -4.85 8.32
CA THR A 155 25.61 -6.25 7.87
C THR A 155 24.38 -6.53 7.03
N MET A 156 23.21 -6.03 7.42
CA MET A 156 21.98 -6.12 6.62
C MET A 156 22.19 -5.59 5.20
N ALA A 157 22.80 -4.41 5.08
CA ALA A 157 23.08 -3.78 3.80
C ALA A 157 24.10 -4.58 2.97
N LEU A 158 25.12 -5.15 3.61
CA LEU A 158 26.11 -6.01 2.95
C LEU A 158 25.46 -7.30 2.42
N ILE A 159 24.62 -7.97 3.19
CA ILE A 159 23.90 -9.18 2.75
C ILE A 159 23.00 -8.85 1.56
N LEU A 160 22.18 -7.81 1.67
CA LEU A 160 21.27 -7.41 0.59
C LEU A 160 22.03 -6.97 -0.67
N SER A 161 23.24 -6.39 -0.53
CA SER A 161 24.08 -6.04 -1.68
C SER A 161 24.52 -7.25 -2.51
N ARG A 162 24.52 -8.46 -1.93
CA ARG A 162 24.89 -9.72 -2.60
C ARG A 162 23.70 -10.43 -3.27
N ALA A 163 22.48 -9.92 -3.11
CA ALA A 163 21.31 -10.47 -3.79
C ALA A 163 21.50 -10.47 -5.32
N ARG A 164 20.74 -11.31 -6.04
CA ARG A 164 20.72 -11.26 -7.52
C ARG A 164 20.19 -9.91 -8.01
N GLN A 165 20.64 -9.46 -9.18
CA GLN A 165 20.29 -8.14 -9.72
C GLN A 165 18.78 -7.91 -9.82
N ASP A 166 18.04 -8.88 -10.39
CA ASP A 166 16.59 -8.83 -10.55
C ASP A 166 15.84 -8.81 -9.20
N GLN A 167 16.35 -9.53 -8.21
CA GLN A 167 15.80 -9.55 -6.86
C GLN A 167 16.05 -8.22 -6.16
N PHE A 168 17.28 -7.71 -6.26
CA PHE A 168 17.66 -6.42 -5.70
C PHE A 168 16.83 -5.29 -6.29
N ASP A 169 16.67 -5.24 -7.62
CA ASP A 169 15.92 -4.17 -8.29
C ASP A 169 14.45 -4.18 -7.90
N ARG A 170 13.84 -5.37 -7.70
CA ARG A 170 12.48 -5.51 -7.17
C ARG A 170 12.35 -4.94 -5.76
N ILE A 171 13.23 -5.36 -4.84
CA ILE A 171 13.24 -4.87 -3.45
C ILE A 171 13.48 -3.36 -3.41
N PHE A 172 14.44 -2.87 -4.20
CA PHE A 172 14.77 -1.46 -4.29
C PHE A 172 13.57 -0.62 -4.74
N ARG A 173 12.92 -1.01 -5.84
CA ARG A 173 11.73 -0.30 -6.36
C ARG A 173 10.58 -0.35 -5.35
N PHE A 174 10.34 -1.50 -4.74
CA PHE A 174 9.28 -1.67 -3.75
C PHE A 174 9.48 -0.78 -2.52
N ASN A 175 10.66 -0.85 -1.88
CA ASN A 175 10.96 -0.05 -0.69
C ASN A 175 11.00 1.46 -1.03
N GLN A 176 11.51 1.82 -2.21
CA GLN A 176 11.50 3.20 -2.68
C GLN A 176 10.06 3.71 -2.89
N GLY A 177 9.21 2.92 -3.55
CA GLY A 177 7.82 3.27 -3.83
C GLY A 177 7.04 3.49 -2.54
N LEU A 178 7.15 2.54 -1.61
CA LEU A 178 6.47 2.64 -0.32
C LEU A 178 6.95 3.85 0.49
N TRP A 179 8.27 4.07 0.56
CA TRP A 179 8.82 5.24 1.26
C TRP A 179 8.35 6.56 0.65
N ARG A 180 8.33 6.68 -0.69
CA ARG A 180 7.81 7.87 -1.37
C ARG A 180 6.33 8.09 -1.08
N ASN A 181 5.52 7.04 -1.07
CA ASN A 181 4.11 7.14 -0.72
C ASN A 181 3.90 7.59 0.74
N ILE A 182 4.68 7.06 1.69
CA ILE A 182 4.64 7.49 3.10
C ILE A 182 4.89 8.99 3.22
N LEU A 183 5.94 9.49 2.54
CA LEU A 183 6.25 10.92 2.54
C LEU A 183 5.16 11.74 1.84
N SER A 184 4.59 11.22 0.75
CA SER A 184 3.59 11.93 -0.05
C SER A 184 2.22 12.03 0.62
N LEU A 185 1.80 11.01 1.38
CA LEU A 185 0.50 10.96 2.05
C LEU A 185 0.57 11.32 3.53
N GLY A 186 1.77 11.34 4.09
CA GLY A 186 2.03 11.69 5.48
C GLY A 186 1.40 10.68 6.44
N LEU A 187 1.87 9.43 6.42
CA LEU A 187 1.45 8.40 7.37
C LEU A 187 1.71 8.87 8.82
N LYS A 188 0.71 8.73 9.70
CA LYS A 188 0.77 9.17 11.11
C LYS A 188 1.37 8.13 12.05
N ASP A 189 1.26 6.84 11.73
CA ASP A 189 1.83 5.77 12.55
C ASP A 189 3.37 5.80 12.52
N VAL A 190 3.96 6.33 13.59
CA VAL A 190 5.40 6.49 13.75
C VAL A 190 6.14 5.16 13.68
N HIS A 191 5.57 4.08 14.24
CA HIS A 191 6.24 2.79 14.26
C HIS A 191 6.37 2.20 12.85
N THR A 192 5.29 2.24 12.07
CA THR A 192 5.32 1.83 10.66
C THR A 192 6.29 2.70 9.85
N VAL A 193 6.30 4.02 10.08
CA VAL A 193 7.24 4.94 9.41
C VAL A 193 8.69 4.56 9.70
N GLU A 194 9.06 4.35 10.96
CA GLU A 194 10.42 3.98 11.38
C GLU A 194 10.87 2.64 10.80
N LEU A 195 9.97 1.66 10.76
CA LEU A 195 10.24 0.34 10.20
C LEU A 195 10.53 0.43 8.69
N VAL A 196 9.68 1.12 7.93
CA VAL A 196 9.89 1.32 6.49
C VAL A 196 11.13 2.17 6.22
N GLN A 197 11.37 3.21 7.01
CA GLN A 197 12.57 4.04 6.91
C GLN A 197 13.85 3.22 7.11
N THR A 198 13.86 2.31 8.10
CA THR A 198 14.98 1.41 8.36
C THR A 198 15.24 0.50 7.16
N ALA A 199 14.20 -0.14 6.63
CA ALA A 199 14.32 -1.00 5.45
C ALA A 199 14.79 -0.22 4.21
N TRP A 200 14.29 1.00 4.01
CA TRP A 200 14.72 1.89 2.94
C TRP A 200 16.20 2.27 3.08
N ASN A 201 16.66 2.66 4.27
CA ASN A 201 18.04 3.01 4.53
C ASN A 201 18.98 1.83 4.23
N VAL A 202 18.65 0.62 4.71
CA VAL A 202 19.40 -0.60 4.39
C VAL A 202 19.47 -0.81 2.87
N THR A 203 18.34 -0.69 2.19
CA THR A 203 18.23 -0.89 0.73
C THR A 203 19.04 0.16 -0.06
N ALA A 204 19.04 1.41 0.38
CA ALA A 204 19.80 2.50 -0.21
C ALA A 204 21.31 2.31 -0.01
N GLU A 205 21.74 1.91 1.19
CA GLU A 205 23.15 1.60 1.47
C GLU A 205 23.64 0.38 0.67
N SER A 206 22.83 -0.67 0.54
CA SER A 206 23.15 -1.81 -0.34
C SER A 206 23.38 -1.38 -1.78
N ARG A 207 22.59 -0.43 -2.30
CA ARG A 207 22.78 0.12 -3.65
C ARG A 207 24.12 0.83 -3.77
N LYS A 208 24.50 1.64 -2.76
CA LYS A 208 25.80 2.32 -2.73
C LYS A 208 26.95 1.31 -2.74
N ILE A 209 26.86 0.22 -1.95
CA ILE A 209 27.86 -0.85 -1.93
C ILE A 209 28.03 -1.48 -3.32
N ARG A 210 26.92 -1.76 -4.01
CA ARG A 210 26.92 -2.35 -5.37
C ARG A 210 27.48 -1.42 -6.44
N MET A 211 27.32 -0.12 -6.26
CA MET A 211 27.81 0.91 -7.19
C MET A 211 29.25 1.32 -6.94
N ARG A 212 29.84 0.97 -5.79
CA ARG A 212 31.25 1.24 -5.55
C ARG A 212 32.07 0.47 -6.59
N PRO A 213 32.83 1.15 -7.47
CA PRO A 213 33.74 0.46 -8.36
C PRO A 213 34.72 -0.33 -7.48
N SER A 214 34.98 -1.58 -7.88
CA SER A 214 36.01 -2.44 -7.31
C SER A 214 37.37 -1.75 -7.45
N THR A 215 37.65 -0.77 -6.60
CA THR A 215 38.85 0.05 -6.64
C THR A 215 39.92 -0.70 -5.86
N MET A 216 40.32 -1.87 -6.35
CA MET A 216 41.50 -2.62 -5.91
C MET A 216 41.71 -3.85 -6.79
N SER A 217 42.28 -3.61 -7.97
CA SER A 217 43.16 -4.55 -8.68
C SER A 217 44.09 -3.70 -9.54
N ARG A 218 44.97 -2.95 -8.88
CA ARG A 218 46.19 -2.41 -9.49
C ARG A 218 47.37 -2.87 -8.64
N GLN A 219 48.22 -3.62 -9.34
CA GLN A 219 49.57 -4.11 -9.02
C GLN A 219 49.65 -5.40 -8.20
#